data_AF-A0A2H1EF11-F1
#
_entry.id   AF-A0A2H1EF11-F1
#
_cell.length_a   1.000
_cell.length_b   1.000
_cell.length_c   1.000
_cell.angle_alpha   90.00
_cell.angle_beta   90.00
_cell.angle_gamma   90.00
#
_symmetry.space_group_name_H-M   'P 1'
#
loop_
_entity.id
_entity.type
_entity.pdbx_description
1 polymer ?
#
loop_
_entity_poly.entity_id
_entity_poly.type
_entity_poly.pdbx_seq_one_letter_code
_entity_poly.pdbx_strand_id
1 'polypeptide(L)'
;MKILLSLLVIPILLVLSGSQAFGQVSMGTAPHEMIKVNIDENGSAHVTHIVNNTVTGFTPVQVDLVDGNMANLTVTDGSGKSVEYASIQKSPLSIILNASQRNMTVIKYDLANVVTNTDGVWKWNYYEPQDTDFTAFYFPSGVDTIWANDRPVYLGERGLGQHGNGFTLEYVINEPTTTQSVQVAGKDYAVGVRTLSGLGNYVFDQSLNTYSFDVDKANMPVTVIMPLDLLSGPYTVTINGNATLHQEFHNNATHAWIGFKPSKSGTIQIKGAAPGQSSESNSGSSAVISGPTQPNTYDSTMVYLAIGGIIAAGIAWLVITRKKARKSEPRT
;
A
#
# COMPACT_ATOMS: atom_id res chain seq x y z
N MET A 1 83.68 10.95 -11.05
CA MET A 1 83.32 12.21 -11.75
C MET A 1 82.37 11.85 -12.89
N LYS A 2 81.18 12.50 -12.96
CA LYS A 2 80.05 12.34 -13.92
C LYS A 2 79.24 11.05 -13.68
N ILE A 3 78.08 11.00 -13.01
CA ILE A 3 76.80 11.75 -13.13
C ILE A 3 76.35 11.95 -14.58
N LEU A 4 75.33 11.20 -14.98
CA LEU A 4 74.22 11.56 -15.89
C LEU A 4 73.20 10.41 -15.80
N LEU A 5 72.22 10.48 -14.88
CA LEU A 5 70.89 11.09 -15.10
C LEU A 5 70.19 10.51 -16.34
N SER A 6 69.39 9.45 -16.14
CA SER A 6 68.40 8.96 -17.10
C SER A 6 67.27 8.32 -16.29
N LEU A 7 66.38 9.17 -15.78
CA LEU A 7 64.99 9.28 -16.23
C LEU A 7 64.13 8.06 -15.84
N LEU A 8 63.58 8.17 -14.62
CA LEU A 8 62.36 7.53 -14.17
C LEU A 8 61.23 7.87 -15.17
N VAL A 9 60.96 6.99 -16.13
CA VAL A 9 59.73 7.04 -16.93
C VAL A 9 58.73 6.12 -16.24
N ILE A 10 57.84 6.74 -15.47
CA ILE A 10 56.65 6.11 -14.91
C ILE A 10 55.75 5.69 -16.10
N PRO A 11 55.39 4.42 -16.29
CA PRO A 11 54.28 4.09 -17.15
C PRO A 11 52.99 4.42 -16.37
N ILE A 12 52.51 5.64 -16.54
CA ILE A 12 51.07 5.95 -16.41
C ILE A 12 50.41 5.41 -17.69
N LEU A 13 49.22 4.82 -17.55
CA LEU A 13 48.42 4.07 -18.54
C LEU A 13 48.81 2.58 -18.67
N LEU A 14 47.97 1.57 -18.45
CA LEU A 14 46.51 1.49 -18.37
C LEU A 14 46.10 0.54 -17.23
N VAL A 15 45.57 1.09 -16.15
CA VAL A 15 44.61 0.37 -15.32
C VAL A 15 43.32 0.36 -16.14
N LEU A 16 43.18 -0.64 -17.01
CA LEU A 16 41.87 -1.08 -17.49
C LEU A 16 41.14 -1.79 -16.33
N SER A 17 40.95 -1.09 -15.22
CA SER A 17 39.79 -1.29 -14.38
C SER A 17 38.63 -0.70 -15.17
N GLY A 18 38.25 -1.40 -16.24
CA GLY A 18 36.95 -1.22 -16.85
C GLY A 18 35.98 -1.37 -15.70
N SER A 19 35.39 -0.24 -15.29
CA SER A 19 34.15 -0.22 -14.57
C SER A 19 33.20 -1.10 -15.37
N GLN A 20 33.05 -2.36 -14.97
CA GLN A 20 31.86 -3.10 -15.33
C GLN A 20 30.75 -2.43 -14.52
N ALA A 21 30.26 -1.32 -15.07
CA ALA A 21 28.90 -0.93 -14.83
C ALA A 21 28.11 -2.17 -15.25
N PHE A 22 27.61 -2.91 -14.26
CA PHE A 22 26.55 -3.86 -14.50
C PHE A 22 25.39 -3.04 -15.04
N GLY A 23 25.38 -2.81 -16.36
CA GLY A 23 24.16 -2.41 -17.04
C GLY A 23 23.17 -3.52 -16.73
N GLN A 24 22.13 -3.20 -15.97
CA GLN A 24 21.01 -4.10 -15.78
C GLN A 24 20.52 -4.43 -17.20
N VAL A 25 20.77 -5.65 -17.64
CA VAL A 25 20.34 -6.12 -18.95
C VAL A 25 18.82 -6.27 -18.86
N SER A 26 18.08 -5.22 -19.23
CA SER A 26 16.65 -5.31 -19.47
C SER A 26 16.46 -5.96 -20.83
N MET A 27 15.81 -7.12 -20.87
CA MET A 27 15.49 -7.84 -22.10
C MET A 27 14.02 -7.66 -22.43
N GLY A 28 13.69 -6.52 -23.03
CA GLY A 28 12.33 -6.18 -23.45
C GLY A 28 12.00 -4.72 -23.20
N THR A 29 10.78 -4.32 -23.55
CA THR A 29 10.21 -3.04 -23.11
C THR A 29 9.51 -3.20 -21.76
N ALA A 30 9.39 -2.09 -21.02
CA ALA A 30 8.61 -2.03 -19.80
C ALA A 30 7.13 -2.45 -20.04
N PRO A 31 6.49 -3.13 -19.08
CA PRO A 31 5.08 -3.48 -19.16
C PRO A 31 4.19 -2.25 -18.92
N HIS A 32 2.96 -2.31 -19.42
CA HIS A 32 1.84 -1.54 -18.84
C HIS A 32 1.06 -2.51 -17.99
N GLU A 33 1.15 -2.36 -16.67
CA GLU A 33 0.64 -3.35 -15.74
C GLU A 33 -0.02 -2.76 -14.50
N MET A 34 -1.04 -3.48 -14.03
CA MET A 34 -1.60 -3.29 -12.71
C MET A 34 -1.33 -4.53 -11.88
N ILE A 35 -0.82 -4.33 -10.67
CA ILE A 35 -0.59 -5.38 -9.70
C ILE A 35 -1.72 -5.35 -8.68
N LYS A 36 -2.29 -6.52 -8.39
CA LYS A 36 -3.22 -6.73 -7.28
C LYS A 36 -2.58 -7.65 -6.26
N VAL A 37 -2.51 -7.19 -5.02
CA VAL A 37 -1.99 -7.95 -3.88
C VAL A 37 -3.11 -8.14 -2.87
N ASN A 38 -3.50 -9.39 -2.59
CA ASN A 38 -4.45 -9.71 -1.53
C ASN A 38 -3.67 -10.40 -0.41
N ILE A 39 -3.61 -9.78 0.76
CA ILE A 39 -2.90 -10.32 1.93
C ILE A 39 -3.90 -11.11 2.78
N ASP A 40 -3.51 -12.32 3.18
CA ASP A 40 -4.32 -13.21 3.99
C ASP A 40 -4.03 -13.05 5.49
N GLU A 41 -4.93 -13.56 6.34
CA GLU A 41 -4.82 -13.51 7.80
C GLU A 41 -3.58 -14.25 8.37
N ASN A 42 -2.99 -15.15 7.58
CA ASN A 42 -1.77 -15.89 7.95
C ASN A 42 -0.47 -15.17 7.52
N GLY A 43 -0.58 -14.03 6.85
CA GLY A 43 0.55 -13.24 6.39
C GLY A 43 1.15 -13.62 5.03
N SER A 44 0.51 -14.55 4.31
CA SER A 44 0.79 -14.80 2.90
C SER A 44 0.05 -13.81 2.01
N ALA A 45 0.42 -13.71 0.73
CA ALA A 45 -0.28 -12.89 -0.23
C ALA A 45 -0.50 -13.59 -1.57
N HIS A 46 -1.66 -13.33 -2.17
CA HIS A 46 -2.02 -13.72 -3.53
C HIS A 46 -1.80 -12.53 -4.47
N VAL A 47 -0.83 -12.66 -5.36
CA VAL A 47 -0.45 -11.61 -6.30
C VAL A 47 -1.00 -11.91 -7.69
N THR A 48 -1.57 -10.89 -8.34
CA THR A 48 -2.01 -10.94 -9.73
C THR A 48 -1.45 -9.75 -10.48
N HIS A 49 -0.66 -9.99 -11.51
CA HIS A 49 -0.28 -8.98 -12.49
C HIS A 49 -1.26 -9.05 -13.66
N ILE A 50 -1.76 -7.90 -14.08
CA ILE A 50 -2.55 -7.74 -15.30
C ILE A 50 -1.71 -6.90 -16.25
N VAL A 51 -1.11 -7.56 -17.23
CA VAL A 51 -0.18 -6.95 -18.19
C VAL A 51 -0.93 -6.72 -19.49
N ASN A 52 -1.14 -5.46 -19.84
CA ASN A 52 -1.79 -5.05 -21.08
C ASN A 52 -0.72 -4.61 -22.07
N ASN A 53 -0.47 -5.40 -23.11
CA ASN A 53 0.55 -5.03 -24.10
C ASN A 53 -0.06 -4.12 -25.17
N THR A 54 0.04 -2.81 -24.97
CA THR A 54 -0.37 -1.79 -25.96
C THR A 54 0.78 -1.41 -26.91
N VAL A 55 1.98 -1.97 -26.71
CA VAL A 55 3.20 -1.56 -27.42
C VAL A 55 3.16 -2.03 -28.87
N THR A 56 3.21 -1.07 -29.80
CA THR A 56 3.26 -1.29 -31.24
C THR A 56 4.69 -1.62 -31.67
N GLY A 57 5.04 -2.89 -31.58
CA GLY A 57 6.34 -3.42 -31.97
C GLY A 57 6.38 -4.88 -31.60
N PHE A 58 7.01 -5.76 -32.37
CA PHE A 58 7.10 -7.17 -32.01
C PHE A 58 8.15 -7.41 -30.90
N THR A 59 8.18 -6.55 -29.89
CA THR A 59 9.16 -6.60 -28.80
C THR A 59 8.62 -7.42 -27.63
N PRO A 60 9.43 -8.35 -27.08
CA PRO A 60 9.11 -8.99 -25.82
C PRO A 60 8.94 -7.96 -24.69
N VAL A 61 8.07 -8.29 -23.74
CA VAL A 61 7.87 -7.50 -22.52
C VAL A 61 8.49 -8.27 -21.36
N GLN A 62 9.29 -7.59 -20.56
CA GLN A 62 9.83 -8.17 -19.32
C GLN A 62 9.00 -7.66 -18.15
N VAL A 63 8.48 -8.59 -17.34
CA VAL A 63 7.68 -8.30 -16.15
C VAL A 63 8.48 -8.74 -14.95
N ASP A 64 8.86 -7.80 -14.09
CA ASP A 64 9.49 -8.10 -12.81
C ASP A 64 8.39 -8.48 -11.81
N LEU A 65 8.58 -9.58 -11.07
CA LEU A 65 7.60 -10.02 -10.07
C LEU A 65 7.88 -9.33 -8.73
N VAL A 66 6.88 -9.33 -7.85
CA VAL A 66 7.06 -8.94 -6.44
C VAL A 66 7.94 -9.97 -5.74
N ASP A 67 8.95 -9.48 -5.02
CA ASP A 67 9.93 -10.32 -4.32
C ASP A 67 9.30 -11.11 -3.16
N GLY A 68 9.80 -12.33 -2.93
CA GLY A 68 9.35 -13.19 -1.83
C GLY A 68 9.43 -14.69 -2.11
N ASN A 69 9.02 -15.50 -1.12
CA ASN A 69 8.97 -16.95 -1.25
C ASN A 69 7.77 -17.37 -2.10
N MET A 70 8.01 -17.49 -3.41
CA MET A 70 6.96 -17.68 -4.41
C MET A 70 6.58 -19.16 -4.59
N ALA A 71 5.27 -19.41 -4.72
CA ALA A 71 4.70 -20.68 -5.14
C ALA A 71 3.54 -20.47 -6.13
N ASN A 72 3.09 -21.57 -6.75
CA ASN A 72 1.86 -21.61 -7.57
C ASN A 72 1.83 -20.61 -8.74
N LEU A 73 2.98 -20.32 -9.35
CA LEU A 73 3.07 -19.45 -10.52
C LEU A 73 2.25 -20.00 -11.69
N THR A 74 1.37 -19.15 -12.22
CA THR A 74 0.60 -19.41 -13.45
C THR A 74 0.66 -18.18 -14.34
N VAL A 75 0.76 -18.40 -15.65
CA VAL A 75 0.78 -17.36 -16.68
C VAL A 75 -0.24 -17.73 -17.73
N THR A 76 -1.26 -16.89 -17.89
CA THR A 76 -2.41 -17.16 -18.77
C THR A 76 -2.79 -15.93 -19.58
N ASP A 77 -3.50 -16.12 -20.69
CA ASP A 77 -4.16 -15.04 -21.39
C ASP A 77 -5.44 -14.60 -20.66
N GLY A 78 -6.07 -13.53 -21.15
CA GLY A 78 -7.33 -13.04 -20.59
C GLY A 78 -8.52 -14.01 -20.62
N SER A 79 -8.43 -15.14 -21.34
CA SER A 79 -9.42 -16.21 -21.35
C SER A 79 -9.10 -17.36 -20.37
N GLY A 80 -7.95 -17.29 -19.69
CA GLY A 80 -7.45 -18.30 -18.77
C GLY A 80 -6.68 -19.44 -19.44
N LYS A 81 -6.30 -19.31 -20.71
CA LYS A 81 -5.47 -20.31 -21.41
C LYS A 81 -4.00 -20.04 -21.14
N SER A 82 -3.21 -21.08 -20.89
CA SER A 82 -1.76 -20.96 -20.69
C SER A 82 -1.07 -20.30 -21.87
N VAL A 83 -0.12 -19.42 -21.57
CA VAL A 83 0.74 -18.76 -22.55
C VAL A 83 2.19 -19.21 -22.40
N GLU A 84 2.97 -19.12 -23.47
CA GLU A 84 4.39 -19.49 -23.48
C GLU A 84 5.24 -18.33 -22.96
N TYR A 85 6.10 -18.56 -21.98
CA TYR A 85 6.93 -17.52 -21.41
C TYR A 85 8.31 -18.08 -21.04
N ALA A 86 9.29 -17.18 -20.92
CA ALA A 86 10.58 -17.51 -20.33
C ALA A 86 10.70 -16.88 -18.94
N SER A 87 11.41 -17.53 -18.03
CA SER A 87 11.74 -16.98 -16.72
C SER A 87 13.21 -16.55 -16.67
N ILE A 88 13.49 -15.35 -16.19
CA ILE A 88 14.85 -14.90 -15.86
C ILE A 88 15.06 -15.15 -14.37
N GLN A 89 15.95 -16.07 -14.03
CA GLN A 89 16.30 -16.43 -12.65
C GLN A 89 17.19 -15.34 -12.01
N LYS A 90 16.58 -14.19 -11.72
CA LYS A 90 17.15 -13.11 -10.89
C LYS A 90 16.26 -12.87 -9.65
N SER A 91 16.66 -11.93 -8.78
CA SER A 91 15.88 -11.53 -7.60
C SER A 91 15.46 -10.06 -7.75
N PRO A 92 14.16 -9.74 -7.75
CA PRO A 92 13.04 -10.68 -7.84
C PRO A 92 12.99 -11.40 -9.19
N LEU A 93 12.31 -12.55 -9.27
CA LEU A 93 12.12 -13.31 -10.51
C LEU A 93 11.47 -12.43 -11.58
N SER A 94 11.83 -12.62 -12.86
CA SER A 94 11.13 -11.96 -13.97
C SER A 94 10.64 -12.93 -15.02
N ILE A 95 9.59 -12.51 -15.72
CA ILE A 95 8.95 -13.23 -16.80
C ILE A 95 9.12 -12.44 -18.10
N ILE A 96 9.54 -13.10 -19.18
CA ILE A 96 9.55 -12.54 -20.53
C ILE A 96 8.32 -13.06 -21.26
N LEU A 97 7.46 -12.14 -21.67
CA LEU A 97 6.28 -12.40 -22.49
C LEU A 97 6.63 -12.16 -23.96
N ASN A 98 6.29 -13.12 -24.82
CA ASN A 98 6.56 -13.01 -26.26
C ASN A 98 5.59 -12.01 -26.90
N ALA A 99 6.06 -11.26 -27.90
CA ALA A 99 5.28 -10.26 -28.62
C ALA A 99 4.03 -10.80 -29.33
N SER A 100 3.91 -12.12 -29.54
CA SER A 100 2.68 -12.76 -30.06
C SER A 100 1.53 -12.79 -29.05
N GLN A 101 1.78 -12.50 -27.77
CA GLN A 101 0.82 -12.47 -26.68
C GLN A 101 0.29 -11.04 -26.49
N ARG A 102 -0.49 -10.59 -27.47
CA ARG A 102 -0.77 -9.18 -27.80
C ARG A 102 -1.85 -8.46 -26.98
N ASN A 103 -2.61 -9.15 -26.14
CA ASN A 103 -3.82 -8.56 -25.56
C ASN A 103 -3.65 -8.29 -24.06
N MET A 104 -3.93 -9.31 -23.27
CA MET A 104 -3.88 -9.26 -21.81
C MET A 104 -3.27 -10.57 -21.35
N THR A 105 -2.20 -10.46 -20.57
CA THR A 105 -1.59 -11.59 -19.86
C THR A 105 -1.85 -11.41 -18.37
N VAL A 106 -2.25 -12.50 -17.73
CA VAL A 106 -2.51 -12.56 -16.29
C VAL A 106 -1.49 -13.49 -15.66
N ILE A 107 -0.63 -12.92 -14.81
CA ILE A 107 0.38 -13.66 -14.04
C ILE A 107 -0.13 -13.76 -12.61
N LYS A 108 -0.26 -14.97 -12.06
CA LYS A 108 -0.69 -15.19 -10.68
C LYS A 108 0.29 -16.07 -9.94
N TYR A 109 0.53 -15.77 -8.68
CA TYR A 109 1.35 -16.56 -7.79
C TYR A 109 1.07 -16.19 -6.33
N ASP A 110 1.55 -17.04 -5.44
CA ASP A 110 1.43 -16.86 -3.99
C ASP A 110 2.79 -16.50 -3.40
N LEU A 111 2.82 -15.61 -2.43
CA LEU A 111 3.99 -15.27 -1.61
C LEU A 111 3.74 -15.74 -0.19
N ALA A 112 4.52 -16.73 0.26
CA ALA A 112 4.40 -17.25 1.63
C ALA A 112 5.07 -16.31 2.64
N ASN A 113 4.36 -15.99 3.73
CA ASN A 113 4.87 -15.19 4.86
C ASN A 113 5.52 -13.85 4.44
N VAL A 114 4.89 -13.15 3.50
CA VAL A 114 5.42 -11.90 2.93
C VAL A 114 5.33 -10.74 3.93
N VAL A 115 4.32 -10.77 4.80
CA VAL A 115 4.27 -9.92 6.00
C VAL A 115 4.74 -10.72 7.21
N THR A 116 5.45 -10.05 8.11
CA THR A 116 5.93 -10.63 9.37
C THR A 116 5.15 -10.07 10.54
N ASN A 117 4.67 -10.93 11.42
CA ASN A 117 4.00 -10.50 12.65
C ASN A 117 5.02 -10.41 13.79
N THR A 118 5.14 -9.22 14.37
CA THR A 118 5.92 -9.01 15.60
C THR A 118 5.02 -8.33 16.62
N ASP A 119 4.77 -9.01 17.73
CA ASP A 119 3.93 -8.53 18.84
C ASP A 119 2.53 -8.06 18.39
N GLY A 120 1.94 -8.74 17.40
CA GLY A 120 0.61 -8.42 16.87
C GLY A 120 0.60 -7.39 15.73
N VAL A 121 1.73 -6.74 15.44
CA VAL A 121 1.88 -5.83 14.29
C VAL A 121 2.43 -6.58 13.10
N TRP A 122 1.67 -6.60 12.01
CA TRP A 122 2.12 -7.13 10.72
C TRP A 122 2.92 -6.09 9.96
N LYS A 123 4.05 -6.50 9.37
CA LYS A 123 4.96 -5.59 8.66
C LYS A 123 5.42 -6.16 7.33
N TRP A 124 5.50 -5.30 6.32
CA TRP A 124 6.12 -5.61 5.04
C TRP A 124 6.82 -4.39 4.46
N ASN A 125 8.08 -4.56 4.08
CA ASN A 125 8.79 -3.61 3.24
C ASN A 125 8.52 -3.99 1.78
N TYR A 126 7.47 -3.40 1.21
CA TYR A 126 7.10 -3.63 -0.18
C TYR A 126 8.02 -2.83 -1.10
N TYR A 127 8.58 -3.51 -2.10
CA TYR A 127 9.27 -2.88 -3.22
C TYR A 127 8.42 -3.10 -4.46
N GLU A 128 8.00 -2.00 -5.08
CA GLU A 128 7.26 -2.08 -6.34
C GLU A 128 8.18 -2.64 -7.44
N PRO A 129 7.70 -3.60 -8.25
CA PRO A 129 8.40 -3.99 -9.46
C PRO A 129 8.66 -2.80 -10.38
N GLN A 130 9.70 -2.91 -11.22
CA GLN A 130 10.04 -1.80 -12.11
C GLN A 130 8.92 -1.57 -13.13
N ASP A 131 8.62 -0.29 -13.35
CA ASP A 131 7.69 0.20 -14.38
C ASP A 131 6.23 -0.30 -14.23
N THR A 132 5.80 -0.59 -13.00
CA THR A 132 4.38 -0.83 -12.67
C THR A 132 3.57 0.47 -12.75
N ASP A 133 2.40 0.44 -13.41
CA ASP A 133 1.52 1.63 -13.47
C ASP A 133 0.83 1.87 -12.10
N PHE A 134 0.46 0.80 -11.40
CA PHE A 134 -0.21 0.88 -10.11
C PHE A 134 -0.24 -0.47 -9.37
N THR A 135 -0.10 -0.42 -8.05
CA THR A 135 -0.32 -1.56 -7.16
C THR A 135 -1.54 -1.34 -6.26
N ALA A 136 -2.50 -2.27 -6.30
CA ALA A 136 -3.68 -2.32 -5.44
C ALA A 136 -3.51 -3.35 -4.32
N PHE A 137 -3.54 -2.91 -3.07
CA PHE A 137 -3.48 -3.77 -1.88
C PHE A 137 -4.87 -3.98 -1.27
N TYR A 138 -5.15 -5.23 -0.93
CA TYR A 138 -6.31 -5.68 -0.20
C TYR A 138 -5.85 -6.40 1.06
N PHE A 139 -6.49 -6.08 2.18
CA PHE A 139 -6.08 -6.51 3.51
C PHE A 139 -7.06 -7.54 4.07
N PRO A 140 -6.61 -8.32 5.07
CA PRO A 140 -7.49 -9.22 5.79
C PRO A 140 -8.70 -8.52 6.43
N SER A 141 -9.72 -9.31 6.73
CA SER A 141 -10.88 -8.81 7.48
C SER A 141 -10.44 -8.25 8.84
N GLY A 142 -11.06 -7.15 9.28
CA GLY A 142 -10.69 -6.50 10.54
C GLY A 142 -9.52 -5.51 10.45
N VAL A 143 -8.99 -5.24 9.26
CA VAL A 143 -8.04 -4.15 9.01
C VAL A 143 -8.77 -2.99 8.32
N ASP A 144 -8.88 -1.86 9.01
CA ASP A 144 -9.47 -0.62 8.47
C ASP A 144 -8.46 0.54 8.40
N THR A 145 -7.31 0.37 9.04
CA THR A 145 -6.24 1.38 9.17
C THR A 145 -4.90 0.69 9.00
N ILE A 146 -4.03 1.32 8.22
CA ILE A 146 -2.65 0.87 8.01
C ILE A 146 -1.69 2.03 8.30
N TRP A 147 -0.40 1.72 8.36
CA TRP A 147 0.68 2.65 8.53
C TRP A 147 1.64 2.51 7.36
N ALA A 148 1.58 3.47 6.43
CA ALA A 148 2.45 3.52 5.27
C ALA A 148 3.58 4.52 5.55
N ASN A 149 4.83 4.05 5.66
CA ASN A 149 5.98 4.87 6.04
C ASN A 149 5.72 5.68 7.33
N ASP A 150 5.24 4.99 8.37
CA ASP A 150 4.83 5.55 9.66
C ASP A 150 3.69 6.59 9.60
N ARG A 151 2.96 6.68 8.48
CA ARG A 151 1.79 7.56 8.35
C ARG A 151 0.50 6.74 8.34
N PRO A 152 -0.47 7.07 9.20
CA PRO A 152 -1.73 6.37 9.23
C PRO A 152 -2.55 6.64 7.96
N VAL A 153 -3.18 5.60 7.43
CA VAL A 153 -4.09 5.68 6.29
C VAL A 153 -5.36 4.91 6.63
N TYR A 154 -6.50 5.59 6.55
CA TYR A 154 -7.81 4.94 6.67
C TYR A 154 -8.18 4.31 5.33
N LEU A 155 -8.43 3.00 5.33
CA LEU A 155 -8.74 2.23 4.11
C LEU A 155 -10.20 2.36 3.68
N GLY A 156 -11.12 2.57 4.64
CA GLY A 156 -12.55 2.39 4.40
C GLY A 156 -12.84 1.04 3.75
N GLU A 157 -13.65 1.04 2.68
CA GLU A 157 -14.00 -0.18 1.92
C GLU A 157 -13.05 -0.47 0.73
N ARG A 158 -12.05 0.39 0.49
CA ARG A 158 -11.42 0.53 -0.84
C ARG A 158 -9.99 -0.01 -0.95
N GLY A 159 -9.41 -0.51 0.13
CA GLY A 159 -8.01 -0.96 0.16
C GLY A 159 -7.03 0.21 0.00
N LEU A 160 -5.78 -0.10 -0.38
CA LEU A 160 -4.74 0.90 -0.61
C LEU A 160 -4.29 0.87 -2.07
N GLY A 161 -4.28 2.03 -2.71
CA GLY A 161 -3.60 2.25 -3.98
C GLY A 161 -2.22 2.83 -3.80
N GLN A 162 -1.21 2.24 -4.43
CA GLN A 162 0.17 2.72 -4.38
C GLN A 162 0.76 2.86 -5.79
N HIS A 163 1.61 3.88 -5.91
CA HIS A 163 2.44 4.15 -7.07
C HIS A 163 3.81 4.65 -6.56
N GLY A 164 4.91 4.22 -7.19
CA GLY A 164 6.28 4.67 -6.87
C GLY A 164 7.14 3.58 -6.19
N ASN A 165 8.30 3.97 -5.64
CA ASN A 165 9.38 3.02 -5.29
C ASN A 165 9.14 2.06 -4.09
N GLY A 166 7.90 1.72 -3.77
CA GLY A 166 7.54 0.92 -2.61
C GLY A 166 7.38 1.72 -1.31
N PHE A 167 7.11 1.01 -0.21
CA PHE A 167 6.86 1.59 1.11
C PHE A 167 6.94 0.54 2.22
N THR A 168 7.16 0.98 3.45
CA THR A 168 6.93 0.16 4.63
C THR A 168 5.46 0.19 4.99
N LEU A 169 4.85 -0.98 5.03
CA LEU A 169 3.48 -1.22 5.44
C LEU A 169 3.47 -1.83 6.84
N GLU A 170 2.71 -1.25 7.76
CA GLU A 170 2.37 -1.88 9.04
C GLU A 170 0.86 -1.87 9.27
N TYR A 171 0.31 -2.91 9.90
CA TYR A 171 -1.11 -2.95 10.27
C TYR A 171 -1.37 -3.93 11.41
N VAL A 172 -2.55 -3.82 12.02
CA VAL A 172 -3.03 -4.72 13.08
C VAL A 172 -4.40 -5.25 12.66
N ILE A 173 -4.57 -6.57 12.70
CA ILE A 173 -5.85 -7.22 12.45
C ILE A 173 -6.69 -7.12 13.72
N ASN A 174 -7.92 -6.63 13.61
CA ASN A 174 -8.84 -6.44 14.75
C ASN A 174 -8.20 -5.61 15.87
N GLU A 175 -7.63 -4.46 15.51
CA GLU A 175 -6.93 -3.59 16.46
C GLU A 175 -7.82 -3.27 17.67
N PRO A 176 -7.37 -3.56 18.91
CA PRO A 176 -8.19 -3.36 20.08
C PRO A 176 -8.44 -1.87 20.31
N THR A 177 -9.68 -1.55 20.69
CA THR A 177 -10.11 -0.20 21.02
C THR A 177 -10.49 -0.14 22.50
N THR A 178 -9.87 0.78 23.25
CA THR A 178 -10.28 1.12 24.61
C THR A 178 -11.05 2.42 24.59
N THR A 179 -12.25 2.43 25.17
CA THR A 179 -13.04 3.65 25.33
C THR A 179 -12.79 4.26 26.70
N GLN A 180 -12.45 5.54 26.73
CA GLN A 180 -12.22 6.33 27.92
C GLN A 180 -13.31 7.41 28.04
N SER A 181 -13.98 7.46 29.19
CA SER A 181 -15.10 8.36 29.42
C SER A 181 -14.62 9.67 30.05
N VAL A 182 -14.82 10.79 29.36
CA VAL A 182 -14.44 12.14 29.79
C VAL A 182 -15.70 12.93 30.14
N GLN A 183 -15.72 13.52 31.33
CA GLN A 183 -16.86 14.27 31.86
C GLN A 183 -16.58 15.77 31.81
N VAL A 184 -17.37 16.53 31.06
CA VAL A 184 -17.25 18.00 31.00
C VAL A 184 -18.63 18.63 31.10
N ALA A 185 -18.80 19.53 32.08
CA ALA A 185 -20.06 20.25 32.31
C ALA A 185 -21.32 19.35 32.40
N GLY A 186 -21.16 18.14 32.95
CA GLY A 186 -22.25 17.16 33.09
C GLY A 186 -22.60 16.38 31.81
N LYS A 187 -21.75 16.44 30.78
CA LYS A 187 -21.85 15.64 29.56
C LYS A 187 -20.67 14.66 29.46
N ASP A 188 -21.01 13.43 29.08
CA ASP A 188 -20.08 12.33 28.84
C ASP A 188 -19.58 12.39 27.39
N TYR A 189 -18.27 12.22 27.22
CA TYR A 189 -17.61 12.08 25.95
C TYR A 189 -16.81 10.79 25.93
N ALA A 190 -17.06 9.95 24.93
CA ALA A 190 -16.33 8.71 24.72
C ALA A 190 -15.13 8.96 23.80
N VAL A 191 -13.92 8.95 24.35
CA VAL A 191 -12.67 9.01 23.58
C VAL A 191 -12.20 7.59 23.31
N GLY A 192 -12.02 7.22 22.05
CA GLY A 192 -11.49 5.91 21.66
C GLY A 192 -9.97 5.94 21.52
N VAL A 193 -9.26 4.96 22.07
CA VAL A 193 -7.82 4.77 21.85
C VAL A 193 -7.59 3.38 21.29
N ARG A 194 -7.04 3.31 20.08
CA ARG A 194 -6.68 2.09 19.36
C ARG A 194 -5.17 1.90 19.40
N THR A 195 -4.71 0.80 19.96
CA THR A 195 -3.29 0.42 20.02
C THR A 195 -3.11 -0.96 20.66
N LEU A 196 -2.01 -1.65 20.35
CA LEU A 196 -1.55 -2.85 21.09
C LEU A 196 -0.70 -2.52 22.32
N SER A 197 -0.44 -1.23 22.58
CA SER A 197 0.22 -0.74 23.78
C SER A 197 -0.73 -0.85 24.97
N GLY A 198 -0.20 -1.22 26.14
CA GLY A 198 -0.94 -1.11 27.38
C GLY A 198 -1.23 0.36 27.68
N LEU A 199 -2.46 0.66 28.08
CA LEU A 199 -2.92 2.00 28.41
C LEU A 199 -2.95 2.19 29.92
N GLY A 200 -2.41 3.30 30.39
CA GLY A 200 -2.51 3.72 31.79
C GLY A 200 -3.69 4.65 32.05
N ASN A 201 -3.55 5.45 33.10
CA ASN A 201 -4.56 6.43 33.48
C ASN A 201 -4.70 7.52 32.41
N TYR A 202 -5.88 8.13 32.36
CA TYR A 202 -6.16 9.24 31.47
C TYR A 202 -6.73 10.44 32.23
N VAL A 203 -6.48 11.63 31.71
CA VAL A 203 -6.93 12.90 32.29
C VAL A 203 -7.29 13.85 31.17
N PHE A 204 -8.43 14.54 31.33
CA PHE A 204 -8.76 15.69 30.50
C PHE A 204 -8.67 16.97 31.34
N ASP A 205 -7.73 17.84 30.99
CA ASP A 205 -7.61 19.17 31.59
C ASP A 205 -8.34 20.18 30.69
N GLN A 206 -9.54 20.57 31.13
CA GLN A 206 -10.38 21.54 30.42
C GLN A 206 -9.73 22.93 30.37
N SER A 207 -8.95 23.33 31.39
CA SER A 207 -8.32 24.65 31.42
C SER A 207 -7.21 24.78 30.37
N LEU A 208 -6.61 23.65 30.01
CA LEU A 208 -5.53 23.56 29.03
C LEU A 208 -5.99 23.01 27.67
N ASN A 209 -7.27 22.62 27.54
CA ASN A 209 -7.80 21.88 26.38
C ASN A 209 -6.88 20.71 26.00
N THR A 210 -6.55 19.88 26.98
CA THR A 210 -5.54 18.82 26.82
C THR A 210 -6.09 17.49 27.33
N TYR A 211 -6.05 16.49 26.46
CA TYR A 211 -6.31 15.09 26.80
C TYR A 211 -4.99 14.35 26.93
N SER A 212 -4.78 13.66 28.04
CA SER A 212 -3.53 12.93 28.31
C SER A 212 -3.80 11.50 28.73
N PHE A 213 -2.92 10.59 28.35
CA PHE A 213 -2.95 9.18 28.77
C PHE A 213 -1.56 8.55 28.66
N ASP A 214 -1.32 7.46 29.38
CA ASP A 214 -0.04 6.75 29.33
C ASP A 214 -0.06 5.56 28.36
N VAL A 215 1.08 5.33 27.71
CA VAL A 215 1.37 4.13 26.89
C VAL A 215 2.60 3.40 27.41
N ASP A 216 2.56 2.08 27.49
CA ASP A 216 3.64 1.27 28.08
C ASP A 216 4.70 0.79 27.07
N LYS A 217 4.39 0.80 25.78
CA LYS A 217 5.30 0.40 24.69
C LYS A 217 5.66 1.56 23.77
N ALA A 218 6.94 1.59 23.40
CA ALA A 218 7.47 2.44 22.35
C ALA A 218 7.24 1.83 20.96
N ASN A 219 7.28 2.67 19.93
CA ASN A 219 7.20 2.32 18.50
C ASN A 219 5.94 1.50 18.13
N MET A 220 4.89 1.61 18.94
CA MET A 220 3.61 0.97 18.70
C MET A 220 2.65 1.98 18.09
N PRO A 221 1.98 1.68 16.97
CA PRO A 221 0.95 2.54 16.44
C PRO A 221 -0.13 2.92 17.47
N VAL A 222 -0.55 4.17 17.46
CA VAL A 222 -1.65 4.68 18.29
C VAL A 222 -2.57 5.54 17.43
N THR A 223 -3.87 5.25 17.49
CA THR A 223 -4.93 6.10 16.94
C THR A 223 -5.85 6.56 18.05
N VAL A 224 -6.07 7.87 18.16
CA VAL A 224 -7.07 8.45 19.06
C VAL A 224 -8.27 8.93 18.25
N ILE A 225 -9.45 8.46 18.62
CA ILE A 225 -10.75 8.84 18.07
C ILE A 225 -11.35 9.90 19.00
N MET A 226 -11.16 11.16 18.64
CA MET A 226 -11.50 12.32 19.46
C MET A 226 -12.87 12.90 19.07
N PRO A 227 -13.84 13.00 19.99
CA PRO A 227 -15.07 13.75 19.74
C PRO A 227 -14.76 15.23 19.51
N LEU A 228 -15.23 15.79 18.38
CA LEU A 228 -14.97 17.18 18.00
C LEU A 228 -15.60 18.19 18.97
N ASP A 229 -16.71 17.81 19.62
CA ASP A 229 -17.37 18.59 20.67
C ASP A 229 -16.60 18.61 22.00
N LEU A 230 -15.66 17.68 22.20
CA LEU A 230 -14.81 17.66 23.39
C LEU A 230 -13.54 18.47 23.14
N LEU A 231 -12.87 18.19 22.02
CA LEU A 231 -11.60 18.79 21.66
C LEU A 231 -11.47 18.80 20.13
N SER A 232 -11.43 19.98 19.53
CA SER A 232 -11.33 20.13 18.07
C SER A 232 -9.90 20.41 17.62
N GLY A 233 -9.60 20.14 16.35
CA GLY A 233 -8.32 20.46 15.74
C GLY A 233 -8.11 21.97 15.51
N PRO A 234 -6.90 22.39 15.12
CA PRO A 234 -5.71 21.57 14.87
C PRO A 234 -5.13 21.00 16.16
N TYR A 235 -4.59 19.79 16.08
CA TYR A 235 -4.01 19.11 17.24
C TYR A 235 -2.51 19.34 17.34
N THR A 236 -1.99 19.27 18.55
CA THR A 236 -0.57 19.00 18.81
C THR A 236 -0.45 17.79 19.71
N VAL A 237 0.51 16.93 19.41
CA VAL A 237 0.75 15.69 20.16
C VAL A 237 2.17 15.69 20.71
N THR A 238 2.31 15.39 22.00
CA THR A 238 3.61 15.20 22.66
C THR A 238 3.69 13.86 23.37
N ILE A 239 4.92 13.34 23.54
CA ILE A 239 5.26 12.21 24.40
C ILE A 239 6.28 12.69 25.43
N ASN A 240 5.94 12.59 26.72
CA ASN A 240 6.77 13.10 27.82
C ASN A 240 7.19 14.56 27.59
N GLY A 241 6.27 15.40 27.09
CA GLY A 241 6.51 16.81 26.76
C GLY A 241 7.25 17.09 25.45
N ASN A 242 7.72 16.07 24.72
CA ASN A 242 8.42 16.24 23.43
C ASN A 242 7.45 16.10 22.26
N ALA A 243 7.54 16.99 21.28
CA ALA A 243 6.72 16.93 20.07
C ALA A 243 6.84 15.56 19.37
N THR A 244 5.68 15.02 18.96
CA THR A 244 5.57 13.75 18.25
C THR A 244 4.94 13.99 16.89
N LEU A 245 5.48 13.34 15.84
CA LEU A 245 4.86 13.37 14.52
C LEU A 245 3.49 12.71 14.62
N HIS A 246 2.48 13.42 14.13
CA HIS A 246 1.09 12.98 14.18
C HIS A 246 0.36 13.48 12.93
N GLN A 247 -0.77 12.85 12.66
CA GLN A 247 -1.64 13.22 11.55
C GLN A 247 -3.10 13.04 11.96
N GLU A 248 -3.93 14.05 11.70
CA GLU A 248 -5.37 13.82 11.54
C GLU A 248 -5.56 13.21 10.15
N PHE A 249 -5.88 11.92 10.09
CA PHE A 249 -5.91 11.16 8.82
C PHE A 249 -7.32 10.77 8.38
N HIS A 250 -8.30 10.92 9.27
CA HIS A 250 -9.70 10.72 8.98
C HIS A 250 -10.53 11.58 9.91
N ASN A 251 -11.65 12.09 9.42
CA ASN A 251 -12.68 12.70 10.25
C ASN A 251 -14.05 12.37 9.68
N ASN A 252 -15.05 12.50 10.54
CA ASN A 252 -16.44 12.52 10.15
C ASN A 252 -17.12 13.73 10.82
N ALA A 253 -18.45 13.84 10.74
CA ALA A 253 -19.18 14.97 11.30
C ALA A 253 -19.01 15.18 12.82
N THR A 254 -18.55 14.15 13.56
CA THR A 254 -18.56 14.13 15.03
C THR A 254 -17.21 13.81 15.66
N HIS A 255 -16.29 13.18 14.92
CA HIS A 255 -15.02 12.70 15.45
C HIS A 255 -13.86 12.95 14.48
N ALA A 256 -12.65 13.08 15.03
CA ALA A 256 -11.39 13.09 14.31
C ALA A 256 -10.50 11.90 14.75
N TRP A 257 -9.76 11.34 13.80
CA TRP A 257 -8.81 10.24 14.02
C TRP A 257 -7.40 10.82 13.94
N ILE A 258 -6.72 10.78 15.09
CA ILE A 258 -5.37 11.32 15.26
C ILE A 258 -4.43 10.13 15.41
N GLY A 259 -3.61 9.88 14.40
CA GLY A 259 -2.64 8.79 14.42
C GLY A 259 -1.22 9.31 14.65
N PHE A 260 -0.49 8.65 15.53
CA PHE A 260 0.94 8.85 15.78
C PHE A 260 1.62 7.56 16.24
N LYS A 261 2.95 7.51 16.12
CA LYS A 261 3.78 6.39 16.58
C LYS A 261 4.80 6.92 17.59
N PRO A 262 4.54 6.80 18.91
CA PRO A 262 5.42 7.34 19.93
C PRO A 262 6.75 6.59 19.94
N SER A 263 7.87 7.29 19.93
CA SER A 263 9.21 6.69 19.94
C SER A 263 9.63 6.13 21.30
N LYS A 264 8.84 6.37 22.34
CA LYS A 264 9.08 5.99 23.74
C LYS A 264 7.74 5.67 24.43
N SER A 265 7.81 4.91 25.52
CA SER A 265 6.69 4.81 26.47
C SER A 265 6.59 6.07 27.35
N GLY A 266 5.45 6.24 28.01
CA GLY A 266 5.16 7.35 28.92
C GLY A 266 3.88 8.09 28.56
N THR A 267 3.81 9.36 28.94
CA THR A 267 2.57 10.15 28.87
C THR A 267 2.44 10.84 27.52
N ILE A 268 1.37 10.50 26.81
CA ILE A 268 0.88 11.21 25.64
C ILE A 268 0.06 12.41 26.10
N GLN A 269 0.24 13.55 25.45
CA GLN A 269 -0.63 14.71 25.60
C GLN A 269 -1.09 15.18 24.22
N ILE A 270 -2.40 15.28 24.05
CA ILE A 270 -3.06 15.80 22.85
C ILE A 270 -3.73 17.11 23.24
N LYS A 271 -3.26 18.20 22.65
CA LYS A 271 -3.84 19.52 22.82
C LYS A 271 -4.58 19.92 21.56
N GLY A 272 -5.75 20.53 21.73
CA GLY A 272 -6.56 21.05 20.63
C GLY A 272 -7.14 22.42 20.95
N ALA A 273 -8.06 22.86 20.09
CA ALA A 273 -8.86 24.05 20.28
C ALA A 273 -10.14 23.74 21.06
N ALA A 274 -10.74 24.80 21.61
CA ALA A 274 -12.07 24.71 22.22
C ALA A 274 -13.14 24.40 21.16
N PRO A 275 -14.24 23.71 21.54
CA PRO A 275 -15.30 23.33 20.60
C PRO A 275 -15.82 24.54 19.81
N GLY A 276 -16.00 24.37 18.50
CA GLY A 276 -16.55 25.40 17.61
C GLY A 276 -15.52 26.37 17.00
N GLN A 277 -14.22 26.16 17.24
CA GLN A 277 -13.13 26.87 16.54
C GLN A 277 -12.41 25.92 15.57
N SER A 278 -13.09 25.47 14.52
CA SER A 278 -12.43 24.73 13.43
C SER A 278 -11.73 25.71 12.49
N SER A 279 -10.41 25.61 12.38
CA SER A 279 -9.67 26.12 11.22
C SER A 279 -9.64 25.03 10.15
N GLU A 280 -9.77 25.41 8.87
CA GLU A 280 -9.65 24.51 7.72
C GLU A 280 -8.39 23.65 7.83
N SER A 281 -8.58 22.33 7.99
CA SER A 281 -7.50 21.35 7.94
C SER A 281 -7.01 21.23 6.51
N ASN A 282 -5.75 21.60 6.29
CA ASN A 282 -5.05 21.32 5.04
C ASN A 282 -4.77 19.81 5.00
N SER A 283 -5.72 19.06 4.44
CA SER A 283 -5.57 17.63 4.18
C SER A 283 -4.35 17.41 3.26
N GLY A 284 -3.26 16.94 3.86
CA GLY A 284 -2.14 16.39 3.11
C GLY A 284 -2.60 15.16 2.36
N SER A 285 -2.83 15.33 1.05
CA SER A 285 -3.08 14.34 0.00
C SER A 285 -3.38 12.92 0.51
N SER A 286 -4.62 12.70 0.95
CA SER A 286 -5.21 11.36 0.93
C SER A 286 -5.68 11.09 -0.49
N ALA A 287 -5.04 10.15 -1.18
CA ALA A 287 -5.55 9.62 -2.45
C ALA A 287 -6.79 8.77 -2.18
N VAL A 288 -7.90 9.42 -1.84
CA VAL A 288 -9.22 8.80 -1.79
C VAL A 288 -9.77 8.82 -3.21
N ILE A 289 -10.02 7.63 -3.77
CA ILE A 289 -10.63 7.45 -5.09
C ILE A 289 -12.02 8.07 -5.08
N SER A 290 -12.14 9.33 -5.48
CA SER A 290 -13.43 9.98 -5.70
C SER A 290 -13.85 9.67 -7.14
N GLY A 291 -15.09 9.16 -7.32
CA GLY A 291 -15.66 9.04 -8.67
C GLY A 291 -15.69 10.42 -9.35
N PRO A 292 -15.45 10.51 -10.67
CA PRO A 292 -15.16 11.78 -11.31
C PRO A 292 -16.40 12.69 -11.43
N THR A 293 -16.29 13.92 -10.93
CA THR A 293 -17.10 15.07 -11.35
C THR A 293 -16.33 15.82 -12.44
N GLN A 294 -16.95 16.03 -13.61
CA GLN A 294 -16.33 16.60 -14.82
C GLN A 294 -15.95 18.08 -14.71
N PRO A 295 -14.90 18.49 -15.45
CA PRO A 295 -15.13 19.40 -16.58
C PRO A 295 -14.34 19.08 -17.87
N ASN A 296 -15.08 19.11 -18.98
CA ASN A 296 -14.74 19.45 -20.38
C ASN A 296 -13.45 18.92 -21.04
N THR A 297 -13.71 17.88 -21.84
CA THR A 297 -13.34 17.74 -23.27
C THR A 297 -11.88 17.40 -23.59
N TYR A 298 -11.54 16.12 -23.48
CA TYR A 298 -11.11 15.29 -24.63
C TYR A 298 -11.63 13.86 -24.42
N ASP A 299 -12.23 13.31 -25.47
CA ASP A 299 -13.10 12.12 -25.46
C ASP A 299 -12.32 10.81 -25.24
N SER A 300 -12.43 10.24 -24.04
CA SER A 300 -11.95 8.89 -23.67
C SER A 300 -13.06 8.03 -23.05
N THR A 301 -14.29 8.53 -23.07
CA THR A 301 -15.46 7.94 -22.41
C THR A 301 -16.01 6.70 -23.13
N MET A 302 -15.69 6.53 -24.41
CA MET A 302 -16.11 5.37 -25.21
C MET A 302 -15.36 4.06 -24.89
N VAL A 303 -14.18 4.11 -24.25
CA VAL A 303 -13.37 2.90 -24.00
C VAL A 303 -13.72 2.23 -22.66
N TYR A 304 -13.99 3.01 -21.61
CA TYR A 304 -14.24 2.44 -20.27
C TYR A 304 -15.62 1.76 -20.12
N LEU A 305 -16.66 2.28 -20.79
CA LEU A 305 -17.97 1.63 -20.84
C LEU A 305 -17.98 0.39 -21.74
N ALA A 306 -17.12 0.33 -22.76
CA ALA A 306 -16.98 -0.85 -23.60
C ALA A 306 -16.32 -2.00 -22.83
N ILE A 307 -15.25 -1.75 -22.07
CA ILE A 307 -14.49 -2.82 -21.39
C ILE A 307 -15.27 -3.39 -20.19
N GLY A 308 -15.92 -2.53 -19.37
CA GLY A 308 -16.76 -3.01 -18.25
C GLY A 308 -18.03 -3.72 -18.71
N GLY A 309 -18.66 -3.26 -19.80
CA GLY A 309 -19.87 -3.86 -20.37
C GLY A 309 -19.62 -5.20 -21.08
N ILE A 310 -18.49 -5.36 -21.77
CA ILE A 310 -18.13 -6.60 -22.48
C ILE A 310 -17.86 -7.75 -21.50
N ILE A 311 -17.27 -7.47 -20.34
CA ILE A 311 -16.97 -8.51 -19.33
C ILE A 311 -18.27 -9.06 -18.71
N ALA A 312 -19.25 -8.21 -18.40
CA ALA A 312 -20.53 -8.67 -17.86
C ALA A 312 -21.40 -9.42 -18.89
N ALA A 313 -21.43 -8.95 -20.15
CA ALA A 313 -22.19 -9.61 -21.23
C ALA A 313 -21.56 -10.94 -21.66
N GLY A 314 -20.22 -11.03 -21.69
CA GLY A 314 -19.49 -12.25 -22.03
C GLY A 314 -19.72 -13.37 -21.02
N ILE A 315 -19.72 -13.05 -19.72
CA ILE A 315 -19.98 -14.02 -18.64
C ILE A 315 -21.44 -14.51 -18.68
N ALA A 316 -22.41 -13.61 -18.92
CA ALA A 316 -23.82 -13.99 -19.02
C ALA A 316 -24.10 -14.93 -20.21
N TRP A 317 -23.50 -14.69 -21.38
CA TRP A 317 -23.67 -15.56 -22.56
C TRP A 317 -23.04 -16.95 -22.37
N LEU A 318 -21.89 -17.03 -21.71
CA LEU A 318 -21.18 -18.28 -21.44
C LEU A 318 -21.91 -19.16 -20.40
N VAL A 319 -22.60 -18.53 -19.44
CA VAL A 319 -23.47 -19.24 -18.47
C VAL A 319 -24.75 -19.76 -19.14
N ILE A 320 -25.36 -18.99 -20.04
CA ILE A 320 -26.60 -19.41 -20.74
C ILE A 320 -26.32 -20.57 -21.71
N THR A 321 -25.20 -20.52 -22.45
CA THR A 321 -24.82 -21.59 -23.39
C THR A 321 -24.42 -22.89 -22.69
N ARG A 322 -23.71 -22.83 -21.55
CA ARG A 322 -23.42 -24.02 -20.72
C ARG A 322 -24.67 -24.63 -20.08
N LYS A 323 -25.66 -23.82 -19.67
CA LYS A 323 -26.95 -24.33 -19.14
C LYS A 323 -27.78 -25.06 -20.20
N LYS A 324 -27.69 -24.63 -21.47
CA LYS A 324 -28.38 -25.27 -22.60
C LYS A 324 -27.73 -26.61 -22.98
N ALA A 325 -26.39 -26.68 -22.99
CA ALA A 325 -25.65 -27.91 -23.30
C ALA A 325 -25.83 -29.02 -22.24
N ARG A 326 -25.96 -28.66 -20.95
CA ARG A 326 -26.23 -29.64 -19.87
C ARG A 326 -27.65 -30.20 -19.87
N LYS A 327 -28.59 -29.59 -20.60
CA LYS A 327 -29.97 -30.08 -20.71
C LYS A 327 -30.18 -31.02 -21.90
N SER A 328 -29.16 -31.23 -22.74
CA SER A 328 -29.22 -32.03 -23.96
C SER A 328 -28.37 -33.30 -23.96
N GLU A 329 -27.78 -33.71 -22.83
CA GLU A 329 -27.22 -35.06 -22.71
C GLU A 329 -28.35 -36.08 -22.53
N PRO A 330 -28.47 -37.10 -23.40
CA PRO A 330 -29.34 -38.22 -23.14
C PRO A 330 -28.77 -39.06 -22.01
N ARG A 331 -29.60 -39.37 -21.01
CA ARG A 331 -29.33 -40.49 -20.10
C ARG A 331 -29.34 -41.78 -20.90
N THR A 332 -28.19 -42.41 -20.99
CA THR A 332 -28.03 -43.87 -21.19
C THR A 332 -27.03 -44.35 -20.17
#